data_AF-F0NKV4-F1
#
_entry.id   AF-F0NKV4-F1
#
_cell.length_a   1.000
_cell.length_b   1.000
_cell.length_c   1.000
_cell.angle_alpha   90.00
_cell.angle_beta   90.00
_cell.angle_gamma   90.00
#
_symmetry.space_group_name_H-M   'P 1'
#
loop_
_entity.id
_entity.type
_entity.pdbx_description
1 polymer ?
#
loop_
_entity_poly.entity_id
_entity_poly.type
_entity_poly.pdbx_seq_one_letter_code
_entity_poly.pdbx_strand_id
1 'polypeptide(L)'
;MVRSMNLKNLFLILIIILIISASLYIIFNHKQSQHNLGSITSNSTIGQNSTELDYAKKILIDAKETYLNATEENKTGIYLIYEPYSNFSKEFILNATFINGSTVVIGHTLYKYIILHVYYENFDYIPQKIQVNGIKVELLPNPSNVTYTGGEVYHYLITYDNKTYNVTLYSIGFVETSYYLTASTQKIGNLYIVQITTTKELDNTAYADELWLILIRP
;
A
#
# COMPACT_ATOMS: atom_id res chain seq x y z
N MET A 1 -47.40 13.52 10.19
CA MET A 1 -47.41 13.07 11.61
C MET A 1 -46.27 12.08 11.78
N VAL A 2 -45.10 12.56 12.24
CA VAL A 2 -43.91 11.70 12.38
C VAL A 2 -44.10 10.85 13.63
N ARG A 3 -44.22 9.54 13.44
CA ARG A 3 -44.38 8.56 14.53
C ARG A 3 -43.08 8.57 15.33
N SER A 4 -43.13 9.11 16.55
CA SER A 4 -42.00 9.08 17.49
C SER A 4 -41.52 7.63 17.63
N MET A 5 -40.35 7.33 17.07
CA MET A 5 -39.72 6.02 17.25
C MET A 5 -39.37 5.88 18.73
N ASN A 6 -39.99 4.88 19.36
CA ASN A 6 -39.75 4.56 20.76
C ASN A 6 -38.25 4.34 20.97
N LEU A 7 -37.66 4.96 22.01
CA LEU A 7 -36.22 4.94 22.29
C LEU A 7 -35.63 3.51 22.29
N LYS A 8 -36.45 2.53 22.70
CA LYS A 8 -36.11 1.09 22.67
C LYS A 8 -35.87 0.57 21.25
N ASN A 9 -36.65 1.01 20.26
CA ASN A 9 -36.47 0.61 18.86
C ASN A 9 -35.22 1.26 18.27
N LEU A 10 -34.90 2.50 18.67
CA LEU A 10 -33.66 3.17 18.25
C LEU A 10 -32.43 2.43 18.79
N PHE A 11 -32.46 2.04 20.07
CA PHE A 11 -31.40 1.26 20.71
C PHE A 11 -31.23 -0.12 20.06
N LEU A 12 -32.34 -0.78 19.71
CA LEU A 12 -32.32 -2.07 19.02
C LEU A 12 -31.67 -1.96 17.63
N ILE A 13 -32.04 -0.93 16.86
CA ILE A 13 -31.42 -0.67 15.55
C ILE A 13 -29.93 -0.39 15.70
N LEU A 14 -29.53 0.41 16.69
CA LEU A 14 -28.13 0.70 16.96
C LEU A 14 -27.34 -0.58 17.29
N ILE A 15 -27.89 -1.46 18.13
CA ILE A 15 -27.29 -2.76 18.48
C ILE A 15 -27.16 -3.65 17.25
N ILE A 16 -28.19 -3.72 16.40
CA ILE A 16 -28.16 -4.51 15.17
C ILE A 16 -27.08 -3.99 14.22
N ILE A 17 -26.98 -2.68 14.04
CA ILE A 17 -25.91 -2.06 13.24
C ILE A 17 -24.54 -2.40 13.84
N LEU A 18 -24.37 -2.29 15.16
CA LEU A 18 -23.12 -2.62 15.84
C LEU A 18 -22.72 -4.09 15.68
N ILE A 19 -23.68 -5.01 15.78
CA ILE A 19 -23.44 -6.45 15.57
C ILE A 19 -23.08 -6.72 14.11
N ILE A 20 -23.79 -6.12 13.15
CA ILE A 20 -23.49 -6.28 11.72
C ILE A 20 -22.10 -5.72 11.40
N SER A 21 -21.77 -4.52 11.90
CA SER A 21 -20.45 -3.91 11.72
C SER A 21 -19.34 -4.74 12.38
N ALA A 22 -19.56 -5.27 13.59
CA ALA A 22 -18.59 -6.15 14.24
C ALA A 22 -18.43 -7.49 13.51
N SER A 23 -19.52 -8.04 12.97
CA SER A 23 -19.50 -9.28 12.19
C SER A 23 -18.80 -9.08 10.86
N LEU A 24 -19.07 -7.98 10.14
CA LEU A 24 -18.33 -7.59 8.94
C LEU A 24 -16.85 -7.38 9.27
N TYR A 25 -16.53 -6.67 10.35
CA TYR A 25 -15.16 -6.44 10.78
C TYR A 25 -14.41 -7.76 11.05
N ILE A 26 -15.06 -8.72 11.73
CA ILE A 26 -14.49 -10.05 11.97
C ILE A 26 -14.31 -10.80 10.64
N ILE A 27 -15.29 -10.79 9.73
CA ILE A 27 -15.18 -11.50 8.45
C ILE A 27 -14.08 -10.91 7.56
N PHE A 28 -13.98 -9.57 7.49
CA PHE A 28 -12.92 -8.88 6.75
C PHE A 28 -11.53 -9.14 7.35
N ASN A 29 -11.39 -9.06 8.68
CA ASN A 29 -10.10 -9.36 9.33
C ASN A 29 -9.78 -10.85 9.37
N HIS A 30 -10.76 -11.75 9.34
CA HIS A 30 -10.50 -13.19 9.35
C HIS A 30 -9.96 -13.67 8.00
N LYS A 31 -10.27 -12.99 6.88
CA LYS A 31 -9.57 -13.17 5.61
C LYS A 31 -8.16 -12.55 5.60
N GLN A 32 -7.93 -11.47 6.35
CA GLN A 32 -6.58 -10.92 6.55
C GLN A 32 -5.68 -11.87 7.38
N SER A 33 -6.29 -12.71 8.24
CA SER A 33 -5.61 -13.79 8.95
C SER A 33 -5.18 -14.98 8.05
N GLN A 34 -5.41 -14.92 6.73
CA GLN A 34 -4.74 -15.81 5.77
C GLN A 34 -3.38 -15.28 5.29
N HIS A 35 -2.76 -14.32 5.99
CA HIS A 35 -1.32 -14.00 5.87
C HIS A 35 -0.37 -15.18 6.16
N ASN A 36 -0.88 -16.38 6.47
CA ASN A 36 -0.11 -17.60 6.67
C ASN A 36 -0.57 -18.72 5.73
N LEU A 37 -0.23 -18.63 4.44
CA LEU A 37 0.17 -19.81 3.65
C LEU A 37 0.83 -19.40 2.32
N GLY A 38 2.08 -18.91 2.37
CA GLY A 38 2.86 -18.72 1.15
C GLY A 38 3.85 -17.57 1.13
N SER A 39 4.15 -16.91 2.26
CA SER A 39 5.25 -15.94 2.33
C SER A 39 6.53 -16.62 1.83
N ILE A 40 6.94 -16.29 0.61
CA ILE A 40 8.29 -16.56 0.15
C ILE A 40 9.12 -15.49 0.85
N THR A 41 9.51 -15.77 2.10
CA THR A 41 10.59 -15.05 2.77
C THR A 41 11.86 -15.31 1.95
N SER A 42 12.07 -14.52 0.91
CA SER A 42 13.29 -14.59 0.14
C SER A 42 14.41 -14.06 1.03
N ASN A 43 15.23 -14.97 1.53
CA ASN A 43 16.54 -14.66 2.11
C ASN A 43 17.54 -14.23 0.99
N SER A 44 17.04 -13.61 -0.08
CA SER A 44 17.85 -13.22 -1.22
C SER A 44 18.67 -12.00 -0.86
N THR A 45 19.96 -12.23 -0.66
CA THR A 45 20.99 -11.18 -0.61
C THR A 45 21.22 -10.52 -1.97
N ILE A 46 20.52 -10.93 -3.05
CA ILE A 46 20.85 -10.59 -4.43
C ILE A 46 19.58 -10.24 -5.23
N GLY A 47 19.35 -8.95 -5.46
CA GLY A 47 18.46 -8.42 -6.50
C GLY A 47 16.95 -8.63 -6.30
N GLN A 48 16.15 -7.85 -7.02
CA GLN A 48 14.72 -8.12 -7.24
C GLN A 48 14.59 -9.16 -8.35
N ASN A 49 13.66 -10.12 -8.25
CA ASN A 49 13.41 -11.07 -9.33
C ASN A 49 12.47 -10.43 -10.37
N SER A 50 12.26 -11.15 -11.47
CA SER A 50 11.37 -10.70 -12.55
C SER A 50 9.90 -10.64 -12.11
N THR A 51 9.48 -11.52 -11.21
CA THR A 51 8.08 -11.63 -10.78
C THR A 51 7.62 -10.41 -10.00
N GLU A 52 8.41 -9.93 -9.02
CA GLU A 52 8.05 -8.75 -8.23
C GLU A 52 7.96 -7.50 -9.12
N LEU A 53 8.88 -7.39 -10.09
CA LEU A 53 8.86 -6.31 -11.07
C LEU A 53 7.62 -6.34 -11.96
N ASP A 54 7.23 -7.51 -12.45
CA ASP A 54 6.07 -7.63 -13.35
C ASP A 54 4.76 -7.35 -12.61
N TYR A 55 4.63 -7.75 -11.35
CA TYR A 55 3.50 -7.37 -10.52
C TYR A 55 3.50 -5.88 -10.16
N ALA A 56 4.65 -5.29 -9.82
CA ALA A 56 4.76 -3.85 -9.61
C ALA A 56 4.30 -3.04 -10.84
N LYS A 57 4.63 -3.49 -12.06
CA LYS A 57 4.14 -2.87 -13.30
C LYS A 57 2.62 -2.97 -13.43
N LYS A 58 2.03 -4.15 -13.15
CA LYS A 58 0.57 -4.34 -13.23
C LYS A 58 -0.17 -3.42 -12.27
N ILE A 59 0.27 -3.35 -11.01
CA ILE A 59 -0.33 -2.46 -10.00
C ILE A 59 -0.24 -0.99 -10.44
N LEU A 60 0.88 -0.57 -11.01
CA LEU A 60 1.03 0.79 -11.52
C LEU A 60 0.11 1.08 -12.72
N ILE A 61 -0.10 0.12 -13.61
CA ILE A 61 -1.05 0.23 -14.72
C ILE A 61 -2.48 0.37 -14.17
N ASP A 62 -2.87 -0.50 -13.24
CA ASP A 62 -4.18 -0.47 -12.58
C ASP A 62 -4.42 0.86 -11.85
N ALA A 63 -3.41 1.38 -11.15
CA ALA A 63 -3.48 2.66 -10.46
C ALA A 63 -3.68 3.82 -11.45
N LYS A 64 -2.96 3.80 -12.58
CA LYS A 64 -3.07 4.81 -13.63
C LYS A 64 -4.46 4.78 -14.28
N GLU A 65 -4.96 3.61 -14.64
CA GLU A 65 -6.29 3.45 -15.21
C GLU A 65 -7.37 3.94 -14.24
N THR A 66 -7.31 3.51 -12.97
CA THR A 66 -8.24 3.94 -11.93
C THR A 66 -8.24 5.45 -11.76
N TYR A 67 -7.06 6.07 -11.72
CA TYR A 67 -6.92 7.53 -11.59
C TYR A 67 -7.51 8.30 -12.78
N LEU A 68 -7.24 7.84 -14.02
CA LEU A 68 -7.73 8.48 -15.23
C LEU A 68 -9.26 8.35 -15.34
N ASN A 69 -9.80 7.15 -15.14
CA ASN A 69 -11.25 6.90 -15.16
C ASN A 69 -11.97 7.76 -14.10
N ALA A 70 -11.42 7.82 -12.88
CA ALA A 70 -11.96 8.68 -11.82
C ALA A 70 -12.04 10.16 -12.23
N THR A 71 -11.00 10.64 -12.92
CA THR A 71 -10.87 12.02 -13.32
C THR A 71 -11.81 12.35 -14.49
N GLU A 72 -11.90 11.48 -15.48
CA GLU A 72 -12.79 11.62 -16.63
C GLU A 72 -14.28 11.61 -16.21
N GLU A 73 -14.63 10.76 -15.25
CA GLU A 73 -15.99 10.63 -14.75
C GLU A 73 -16.33 11.62 -13.62
N ASN A 74 -15.41 12.50 -13.23
CA ASN A 74 -15.52 13.40 -12.07
C ASN A 74 -15.87 12.68 -10.75
N LYS A 75 -15.41 11.44 -10.57
CA LYS A 75 -15.64 10.60 -9.40
C LYS A 75 -14.45 10.68 -8.43
N THR A 76 -14.14 11.87 -7.92
CA THR A 76 -12.98 12.06 -7.02
C THR A 76 -13.07 11.29 -5.70
N GLY A 77 -14.27 10.85 -5.30
CA GLY A 77 -14.48 10.02 -4.11
C GLY A 77 -13.94 8.59 -4.22
N ILE A 78 -13.45 8.16 -5.39
CA ILE A 78 -12.95 6.80 -5.59
C ILE A 78 -11.45 6.66 -5.36
N TYR A 79 -10.71 7.77 -5.20
CA TYR A 79 -9.29 7.74 -4.89
C TYR A 79 -8.92 8.68 -3.74
N LEU A 80 -7.85 8.32 -3.04
CA LEU A 80 -7.21 9.14 -2.02
C LEU A 80 -5.71 9.27 -2.33
N ILE A 81 -5.29 10.45 -2.78
CA ILE A 81 -3.86 10.77 -2.90
C ILE A 81 -3.48 11.64 -1.70
N TYR A 82 -2.71 11.09 -0.77
CA TYR A 82 -2.22 11.79 0.41
C TYR A 82 -0.81 12.29 0.17
N GLU A 83 -0.69 13.56 -0.24
CA GLU A 83 0.59 14.24 -0.37
C GLU A 83 0.48 15.70 0.10
N PRO A 84 0.84 16.01 1.36
CA PRO A 84 0.65 17.34 1.90
C PRO A 84 1.56 18.42 1.27
N TYR A 85 2.66 18.03 0.59
CA TYR A 85 3.70 18.98 0.15
C TYR A 85 4.28 18.74 -1.27
N SER A 86 3.72 17.79 -2.04
CA SER A 86 4.17 17.49 -3.41
C SER A 86 3.06 16.90 -4.28
N ASN A 87 3.25 16.87 -5.60
CA ASN A 87 2.42 16.13 -6.55
C ASN A 87 3.10 14.84 -7.02
N PHE A 88 3.99 14.27 -6.19
CA PHE A 88 4.92 13.24 -6.63
C PHE A 88 4.23 11.89 -6.84
N SER A 89 3.29 11.48 -6.00
CA SER A 89 2.46 10.28 -6.17
C SER A 89 1.66 10.38 -7.45
N LYS A 90 1.06 11.55 -7.72
CA LYS A 90 0.33 11.78 -8.97
C LYS A 90 1.28 11.70 -10.18
N GLU A 91 2.44 12.35 -10.12
CA GLU A 91 3.46 12.28 -11.18
C GLU A 91 3.94 10.84 -11.39
N PHE A 92 4.17 10.10 -10.30
CA PHE A 92 4.57 8.70 -10.32
C PHE A 92 3.50 7.84 -11.00
N ILE A 93 2.25 7.90 -10.57
CA ILE A 93 1.15 7.11 -11.15
C ILE A 93 1.02 7.38 -12.66
N LEU A 94 1.10 8.64 -13.08
CA LEU A 94 0.87 9.01 -14.47
C LEU A 94 2.07 8.73 -15.38
N ASN A 95 3.29 8.92 -14.87
CA ASN A 95 4.50 9.04 -15.68
C ASN A 95 5.62 8.05 -15.32
N ALA A 96 5.45 7.19 -14.31
CA ALA A 96 6.46 6.20 -13.98
C ALA A 96 6.50 5.08 -15.03
N THR A 97 7.70 4.63 -15.36
CA THR A 97 7.95 3.50 -16.26
C THR A 97 9.18 2.73 -15.75
N PHE A 98 8.96 1.49 -15.34
CA PHE A 98 10.04 0.60 -14.91
C PHE A 98 10.88 0.16 -16.11
N ILE A 99 12.17 0.48 -16.10
CA ILE A 99 13.10 0.16 -17.18
C ILE A 99 13.71 -1.23 -17.00
N ASN A 100 14.10 -1.55 -15.76
CA ASN A 100 14.68 -2.83 -15.35
C ASN A 100 14.48 -3.02 -13.84
N GLY A 101 14.97 -4.12 -13.26
CA GLY A 101 14.82 -4.48 -11.83
C GLY A 101 15.46 -3.53 -10.80
N SER A 102 15.86 -2.33 -11.19
CA SER A 102 16.48 -1.35 -10.28
C SER A 102 16.38 0.11 -10.71
N THR A 103 15.85 0.38 -11.92
CA THR A 103 15.75 1.71 -12.50
C THR A 103 14.33 1.99 -12.99
N VAL A 104 13.77 3.13 -12.59
CA VAL A 104 12.47 3.62 -13.03
C VAL A 104 12.63 5.05 -13.55
N VAL A 105 12.00 5.36 -14.66
CA VAL A 105 11.89 6.73 -15.18
C VAL A 105 10.58 7.30 -14.69
N ILE A 106 10.59 8.54 -14.20
CA ILE A 106 9.37 9.29 -13.87
C ILE A 106 9.48 10.62 -14.61
N GLY A 107 8.60 10.81 -15.60
CA GLY A 107 8.71 11.94 -16.54
C GLY A 107 10.03 11.89 -17.30
N HIS A 108 10.93 12.84 -17.03
CA HIS A 108 12.26 12.91 -17.66
C HIS A 108 13.42 12.60 -16.70
N THR A 109 13.11 12.14 -15.48
CA THR A 109 14.13 11.88 -14.45
C THR A 109 14.25 10.38 -14.20
N LEU A 110 15.50 9.88 -14.20
CA LEU A 110 15.83 8.53 -13.78
C LEU A 110 15.89 8.45 -12.26
N TYR A 111 15.35 7.39 -11.70
CA TYR A 111 15.44 7.06 -10.28
C TYR A 111 15.96 5.64 -10.13
N LYS A 112 16.82 5.43 -9.13
CA LYS A 112 17.08 4.09 -8.60
C LYS A 112 15.92 3.71 -7.71
N TYR A 113 15.51 2.43 -7.72
CA TYR A 113 14.43 1.99 -6.85
C TYR A 113 14.69 0.66 -6.17
N ILE A 114 14.03 0.48 -5.02
CA ILE A 114 13.88 -0.81 -4.33
C ILE A 114 12.40 -1.07 -4.03
N ILE A 115 11.89 -2.25 -4.40
CA ILE A 115 10.59 -2.75 -3.96
C ILE A 115 10.68 -3.18 -2.50
N LEU A 116 9.80 -2.61 -1.68
CA LEU A 116 9.65 -2.91 -0.25
C LEU A 116 8.50 -3.87 0.03
N HIS A 117 7.45 -3.79 -0.76
CA HIS A 117 6.28 -4.64 -0.66
C HIS A 117 5.62 -4.73 -2.04
N VAL A 118 5.30 -5.94 -2.47
CA VAL A 118 4.35 -6.19 -3.56
C VAL A 118 3.36 -7.23 -3.08
N TYR A 119 2.08 -6.87 -3.08
CA TYR A 119 0.97 -7.80 -2.91
C TYR A 119 0.10 -7.78 -4.17
N TYR A 120 -0.02 -8.92 -4.86
CA TYR A 120 -0.82 -9.04 -6.09
C TYR A 120 -1.32 -10.48 -6.28
N GLU A 121 -2.63 -10.70 -6.48
CA GLU A 121 -3.19 -12.04 -6.74
C GLU A 121 -2.73 -13.14 -5.74
N ASN A 122 -2.63 -12.81 -4.45
CA ASN A 122 -2.11 -13.67 -3.35
C ASN A 122 -0.59 -13.95 -3.38
N PHE A 123 0.16 -13.30 -4.28
CA PHE A 123 1.61 -13.20 -4.16
C PHE A 123 1.95 -12.09 -3.19
N ASP A 124 2.70 -12.41 -2.13
CA ASP A 124 3.14 -11.48 -1.10
C ASP A 124 4.68 -11.49 -1.03
N TYR A 125 5.29 -10.36 -1.39
CA TYR A 125 6.73 -10.13 -1.32
C TYR A 125 7.06 -8.98 -0.39
N ILE A 126 7.66 -9.31 0.75
CA ILE A 126 8.23 -8.35 1.71
C ILE A 126 9.65 -8.84 2.06
N PRO A 127 10.71 -8.23 1.49
CA PRO A 127 12.07 -8.69 1.75
C PRO A 127 12.53 -8.28 3.14
N GLN A 128 13.05 -9.23 3.91
CA GLN A 128 13.67 -8.93 5.21
C GLN A 128 14.92 -8.06 5.04
N LYS A 129 15.72 -8.37 4.00
CA LYS A 129 16.93 -7.63 3.62
C LYS A 129 17.05 -7.64 2.11
N ILE A 130 17.43 -6.50 1.53
CA ILE A 130 17.73 -6.39 0.11
C ILE A 130 18.84 -5.36 -0.10
N GLN A 131 19.75 -5.64 -1.03
CA GLN A 131 20.81 -4.72 -1.39
C GLN A 131 20.98 -4.66 -2.91
N VAL A 132 20.74 -3.48 -3.48
CA VAL A 132 20.81 -3.22 -4.93
C VAL A 132 21.34 -1.80 -5.17
N ASN A 133 22.25 -1.64 -6.12
CA ASN A 133 22.75 -0.33 -6.59
C ASN A 133 23.27 0.62 -5.49
N GLY A 134 23.89 0.07 -4.44
CA GLY A 134 24.42 0.83 -3.30
C GLY A 134 23.37 1.23 -2.26
N ILE A 135 22.14 0.75 -2.42
CA ILE A 135 21.05 0.90 -1.45
C ILE A 135 20.93 -0.41 -0.68
N LYS A 136 21.00 -0.34 0.64
CA LYS A 136 20.72 -1.48 1.53
C LYS A 136 19.44 -1.19 2.30
N VAL A 137 18.51 -2.13 2.32
CA VAL A 137 17.28 -2.07 3.11
C VAL A 137 17.23 -3.27 4.03
N GLU A 138 16.82 -3.03 5.27
CA GLU A 138 16.58 -4.06 6.27
C GLU A 138 15.26 -3.77 6.97
N LEU A 139 14.31 -4.70 6.87
CA LEU A 139 13.09 -4.70 7.68
C LEU A 139 13.49 -5.08 9.11
N LEU A 140 13.10 -4.26 10.07
CA LEU A 140 13.30 -4.51 11.49
C LEU A 140 12.14 -5.35 12.03
N PRO A 141 12.40 -6.25 12.99
CA PRO A 141 11.35 -7.03 13.62
C PRO A 141 10.34 -6.12 14.31
N ASN A 142 9.06 -6.46 14.19
CA ASN A 142 8.01 -5.72 14.86
C ASN A 142 8.20 -5.78 16.38
N PRO A 143 8.09 -4.65 17.10
CA PRO A 143 8.17 -4.65 18.55
C PRO A 143 7.06 -5.53 19.12
N SER A 144 7.41 -6.43 20.05
CA SER A 144 6.54 -7.49 20.56
C SER A 144 5.26 -7.02 21.28
N ASN A 145 5.07 -5.71 21.46
CA ASN A 145 4.09 -5.12 22.38
C ASN A 145 3.17 -4.05 21.74
N VAL A 146 3.03 -4.00 20.42
CA VAL A 146 2.17 -3.00 19.78
C VAL A 146 1.02 -3.68 19.04
N THR A 147 -0.14 -3.77 19.70
CA THR A 147 -1.42 -4.06 19.05
C THR A 147 -2.04 -2.74 18.59
N TYR A 148 -1.71 -2.30 17.38
CA TYR A 148 -2.41 -1.16 16.79
C TYR A 148 -3.78 -1.62 16.28
N THR A 149 -4.85 -0.99 16.76
CA THR A 149 -6.26 -1.35 16.48
C THR A 149 -6.72 -0.96 15.06
N GLY A 150 -5.94 -1.25 14.03
CA GLY A 150 -6.43 -1.05 12.65
C GLY A 150 -5.42 -1.08 11.52
N GLY A 151 -4.13 -1.32 11.78
CA GLY A 151 -3.12 -1.38 10.72
C GLY A 151 -1.81 -2.02 11.17
N GLU A 152 -1.05 -2.52 10.21
CA GLU A 152 0.27 -3.09 10.41
C GLU A 152 1.36 -2.03 10.23
N VAL A 153 2.39 -2.09 11.08
CA VAL A 153 3.49 -1.15 11.07
C VAL A 153 4.74 -1.86 10.58
N TYR A 154 5.44 -1.23 9.65
CA TYR A 154 6.67 -1.75 9.06
C TYR A 154 7.82 -0.76 9.29
N HIS A 155 8.86 -1.21 10.00
CA HIS A 155 10.03 -0.40 10.32
C HIS A 155 11.21 -0.80 9.44
N TYR A 156 11.67 0.10 8.58
CA TYR A 156 12.81 -0.15 7.69
C TYR A 156 14.02 0.68 8.07
N LEU A 157 15.18 0.05 8.02
CA LEU A 157 16.48 0.71 8.03
C LEU A 157 17.03 0.76 6.60
N ILE A 158 17.09 1.96 6.03
CA ILE A 158 17.55 2.18 4.66
C ILE A 158 18.89 2.88 4.71
N THR A 159 19.93 2.27 4.11
CA THR A 159 21.26 2.87 4.01
C THR A 159 21.60 3.17 2.56
N TYR A 160 21.95 4.41 2.29
CA TYR A 160 22.41 4.89 0.99
C TYR A 160 23.40 6.05 1.18
N ASP A 161 24.50 6.03 0.44
CA ASP A 161 25.54 7.07 0.49
C ASP A 161 26.05 7.36 1.93
N ASN A 162 26.39 6.31 2.66
CA ASN A 162 26.82 6.35 4.08
C ASN A 162 25.84 7.01 5.07
N LYS A 163 24.60 7.27 4.63
CA LYS A 163 23.51 7.75 5.49
C LYS A 163 22.52 6.63 5.71
N THR A 164 22.04 6.54 6.95
CA THR A 164 21.03 5.58 7.35
C THR A 164 19.77 6.31 7.76
N TYR A 165 18.64 5.88 7.21
CA TYR A 165 17.31 6.44 7.41
C TYR A 165 16.45 5.38 8.09
N ASN A 166 15.71 5.80 9.13
CA ASN A 166 14.69 4.97 9.76
C ASN A 166 13.33 5.39 9.20
N VAL A 167 12.64 4.46 8.55
CA VAL A 167 11.37 4.71 7.86
C VAL A 167 10.31 3.83 8.48
N THR A 168 9.16 4.44 8.78
CA THR A 168 7.98 3.71 9.28
C THR A 168 6.88 3.84 8.25
N LEU A 169 6.41 2.70 7.75
CA LEU A 169 5.26 2.60 6.85
C LEU A 169 4.11 1.93 7.59
N TYR A 170 2.90 2.27 7.16
CA TYR A 170 1.67 1.72 7.71
C TYR A 170 0.88 1.10 6.57
N SER A 171 0.41 -0.13 6.77
CA SER A 171 -0.71 -0.71 6.01
C SER A 171 -1.96 -0.55 6.86
N ILE A 172 -2.98 0.12 6.35
CA ILE A 172 -4.23 0.39 7.08
C ILE A 172 -5.39 -0.10 6.23
N GLY A 173 -5.72 -1.39 6.39
CA GLY A 173 -6.69 -2.09 5.53
C GLY A 173 -8.04 -1.37 5.39
N PHE A 174 -8.55 -0.72 6.44
CA PHE A 174 -9.80 0.07 6.33
C PHE A 174 -9.66 1.27 5.39
N VAL A 175 -8.53 1.98 5.42
CA VAL A 175 -8.29 3.13 4.53
C VAL A 175 -8.10 2.63 3.10
N GLU A 176 -7.27 1.60 2.92
CA GLU A 176 -6.94 1.00 1.63
C GLU A 176 -8.18 0.44 0.90
N THR A 177 -9.10 -0.19 1.63
CA THR A 177 -10.34 -0.75 1.07
C THR A 177 -11.47 0.26 0.92
N SER A 178 -11.35 1.46 1.50
CA SER A 178 -12.36 2.53 1.37
C SER A 178 -12.27 3.27 0.03
N TYR A 179 -11.18 3.11 -0.72
CA TYR A 179 -10.94 3.74 -2.01
C TYR A 179 -10.50 2.69 -3.04
N TYR A 180 -10.79 2.92 -4.31
CA TYR A 180 -10.28 2.10 -5.42
C TYR A 180 -8.80 2.37 -5.69
N LEU A 181 -8.30 3.52 -5.27
CA LEU A 181 -6.89 3.88 -5.34
C LEU A 181 -6.51 4.70 -4.11
N THR A 182 -5.49 4.27 -3.38
CA THR A 182 -4.78 5.11 -2.42
C THR A 182 -3.32 5.28 -2.86
N ALA A 183 -2.77 6.48 -2.73
CA ALA A 183 -1.36 6.69 -2.95
C ALA A 183 -0.80 7.74 -2.00
N SER A 184 0.44 7.55 -1.56
CA SER A 184 1.17 8.55 -0.77
C SER A 184 2.66 8.50 -1.05
N THR A 185 3.31 9.65 -0.88
CA THR A 185 4.77 9.76 -0.92
C THR A 185 5.28 10.40 0.35
N GLN A 186 6.24 9.75 1.00
CA GLN A 186 7.02 10.33 2.09
C GLN A 186 8.42 10.69 1.58
N LYS A 187 8.88 11.93 1.82
CA LYS A 187 10.24 12.35 1.49
C LYS A 187 11.10 12.41 2.75
N ILE A 188 12.18 11.63 2.78
CA ILE A 188 13.12 11.59 3.92
C ILE A 188 14.53 11.78 3.37
N GLY A 189 15.07 13.00 3.52
CA GLY A 189 16.32 13.38 2.89
C GLY A 189 16.24 13.26 1.36
N ASN A 190 17.06 12.35 0.80
CA ASN A 190 17.10 12.06 -0.65
C ASN A 190 16.21 10.86 -1.06
N LEU A 191 15.52 10.23 -0.11
CA LEU A 191 14.62 9.11 -0.37
C LEU A 191 13.20 9.63 -0.59
N TYR A 192 12.54 9.09 -1.61
CA TYR A 192 11.08 9.15 -1.76
C TYR A 192 10.55 7.75 -1.52
N ILE A 193 9.69 7.57 -0.52
CA ILE A 193 9.02 6.31 -0.27
C ILE A 193 7.58 6.43 -0.75
N VAL A 194 7.21 5.64 -1.74
CA VAL A 194 5.89 5.64 -2.37
C VAL A 194 5.12 4.41 -1.89
N GLN A 195 3.89 4.60 -1.47
CA GLN A 195 2.93 3.53 -1.20
C GLN A 195 1.73 3.72 -2.14
N ILE A 196 1.37 2.67 -2.88
CA ILE A 196 0.18 2.62 -3.73
C ILE A 196 -0.63 1.39 -3.35
N THR A 197 -1.93 1.56 -3.25
CA THR A 197 -2.88 0.46 -3.12
C THR A 197 -3.98 0.65 -4.14
N THR A 198 -4.29 -0.40 -4.89
CA THR A 198 -5.45 -0.45 -5.79
C THR A 198 -6.42 -1.48 -5.28
N THR A 199 -7.70 -1.11 -5.23
CA THR A 199 -8.75 -2.01 -4.77
C THR A 199 -9.73 -2.28 -5.89
N LYS A 200 -10.07 -3.56 -6.10
CA LYS A 200 -11.09 -4.01 -7.04
C LYS A 200 -12.15 -4.80 -6.29
N GLU A 201 -13.41 -4.62 -6.67
CA GLU A 201 -14.51 -5.37 -6.09
C GLU A 201 -14.95 -6.47 -7.06
N LEU A 202 -14.97 -7.72 -6.59
CA LEU A 202 -15.47 -8.87 -7.33
C LEU A 202 -16.41 -9.66 -6.41
N ASP A 203 -17.65 -9.90 -6.86
CA ASP A 203 -18.65 -10.67 -6.12
C ASP A 203 -18.82 -10.23 -4.64
N ASN A 204 -18.94 -8.91 -4.41
CA ASN A 204 -19.03 -8.28 -3.08
C ASN A 204 -17.80 -8.52 -2.17
N THR A 205 -16.67 -8.92 -2.73
CA THR A 205 -15.38 -9.04 -2.04
C THR A 205 -14.42 -8.01 -2.60
N ALA A 206 -13.85 -7.18 -1.74
CA ALA A 206 -12.77 -6.27 -2.10
C ALA A 206 -11.43 -7.01 -2.10
N TYR A 207 -10.68 -6.84 -3.19
CA TYR A 207 -9.30 -7.32 -3.35
C TYR A 207 -8.40 -6.11 -3.46
N ALA A 208 -7.41 -6.01 -2.59
CA ALA A 208 -6.41 -4.97 -2.61
C ALA A 208 -5.11 -5.52 -3.19
N ASP A 209 -4.46 -4.73 -4.03
CA ASP A 209 -3.08 -4.96 -4.48
C ASP A 209 -2.22 -3.81 -3.98
N GLU A 210 -1.01 -4.10 -3.48
CA GLU A 210 -0.14 -3.13 -2.84
C GLU A 210 1.24 -3.05 -3.50
N LEU A 211 1.75 -1.83 -3.65
CA LEU A 211 3.09 -1.56 -4.15
C LEU A 211 3.78 -0.51 -3.29
N TRP A 212 4.84 -0.89 -2.60
CA TRP A 212 5.69 0.03 -1.85
C TRP A 212 7.10 0.08 -2.44
N LEU A 213 7.61 1.29 -2.61
CA LEU A 213 8.89 1.54 -3.28
C LEU A 213 9.70 2.58 -2.53
N ILE A 214 11.01 2.38 -2.49
CA ILE A 214 11.97 3.47 -2.29
C ILE A 214 12.43 3.94 -3.65
N LEU A 215 12.50 5.25 -3.84
CA LEU A 215 13.07 5.91 -5.00
C LEU A 215 14.17 6.85 -4.54
N ILE A 216 15.30 6.80 -5.23
CA ILE A 216 16.42 7.68 -5.00
C ILE A 216 16.74 8.38 -6.30
N ARG A 217 16.70 9.71 -6.24
CA ARG A 217 17.17 10.53 -7.35
C ARG A 217 18.71 10.47 -7.38
N PRO A 218 19.33 10.15 -8.53
CA PRO A 218 20.78 10.14 -8.70
C PRO A 218 21.43 11.49 -8.36
#